data_AF-A0A7V9BA59-F1
#
_entry.id   AF-A0A7V9BA59-F1
#
_cell.length_a   1.000
_cell.length_b   1.000
_cell.length_c   1.000
_cell.angle_alpha   90.00
_cell.angle_beta   90.00
_cell.angle_gamma   90.00
#
_symmetry.space_group_name_H-M   'P 1'
#
loop_
_entity.id
_entity.type
_entity.pdbx_description
1 polymer ?
#
loop_
_entity_poly.entity_id
_entity_poly.type
_entity_poly.pdbx_seq_one_letter_code
_entity_poly.pdbx_strand_id
1 'polypeptide(L)' 'MIASAESVTVRYRGANADAISDVSFALGAGEMVAIGGPNGCGKTTLLRGLQ' A
#
# COMPACT_ATOMS: atom_id res chain seq x y z
N MET A 1 -11.92 7.49 -12.28
CA MET A 1 -11.06 6.66 -11.40
C MET A 1 -9.74 6.48 -12.12
N ILE A 2 -8.62 6.80 -11.48
CA ILE A 2 -7.30 6.78 -12.14
C ILE A 2 -6.42 5.62 -11.65
N ALA A 3 -6.69 5.11 -10.44
CA ALA A 3 -6.00 3.96 -9.87
C ALA A 3 -6.89 3.32 -8.79
N SER A 4 -6.77 2.01 -8.63
CA SER A 4 -7.43 1.24 -7.58
C SER A 4 -6.61 0.00 -7.28
N ALA A 5 -6.63 -0.45 -6.03
CA ALA A 5 -6.03 -1.70 -5.62
C ALA A 5 -6.93 -2.39 -4.60
N GLU A 6 -7.01 -3.72 -4.67
CA GLU A 6 -7.84 -4.54 -3.81
C GLU A 6 -6.97 -5.60 -3.10
N SER A 7 -7.18 -5.75 -1.80
CA SER A 7 -6.53 -6.73 -0.93
C SER A 7 -5.01 -6.84 -1.11
N VAL A 8 -4.34 -5.70 -1.25
CA VAL A 8 -2.89 -5.63 -1.42
C VAL A 8 -2.23 -6.19 -0.16
N THR A 9 -1.45 -7.25 -0.36
CA THR A 9 -0.64 -7.88 0.68
C THR A 9 0.79 -7.98 0.18
N VAL A 10 1.76 -7.52 0.98
CA VAL A 10 3.18 -7.55 0.62
C VAL A 10 3.97 -8.20 1.74
N ARG A 11 4.68 -9.28 1.40
CA ARG A 11 5.62 -9.97 2.29
C ARG A 11 6.99 -10.04 1.62
N TYR A 12 8.02 -9.60 2.35
CA TYR A 12 9.39 -9.78 1.90
C TYR A 12 9.86 -11.22 2.13
N ARG A 13 10.75 -11.69 1.27
CA ARG A 13 11.33 -13.05 1.37
C ARG A 13 12.01 -13.24 2.73
N GLY A 14 11.61 -14.29 3.44
CA GLY A 14 12.14 -14.63 4.77
C GLY A 14 11.52 -13.87 5.93
N ALA A 15 10.54 -12.99 5.69
CA ALA A 15 9.77 -12.37 6.76
C ALA A 15 8.72 -13.33 7.33
N ASN A 16 8.57 -13.32 8.65
CA ASN A 16 7.57 -14.11 9.37
C ASN A 16 6.19 -13.43 9.42
N ALA A 17 6.10 -12.18 8.95
CA ALA A 17 4.88 -11.39 8.94
C ALA A 17 4.78 -10.55 7.66
N ASP A 18 3.56 -10.15 7.32
CA ASP A 18 3.31 -9.24 6.21
C ASP A 18 3.76 -7.82 6.56
N ALA A 19 4.42 -7.17 5.60
CA ALA A 19 4.78 -5.76 5.71
C ALA A 19 3.58 -4.86 5.38
N ILE A 20 2.67 -5.33 4.54
CA ILE A 20 1.35 -4.76 4.26
C ILE A 20 0.37 -5.92 4.24
N SER A 21 -0.75 -5.80 4.94
CA SER A 21 -1.80 -6.83 5.02
C SER A 21 -3.14 -6.25 4.59
N ASP A 22 -3.73 -6.85 3.56
CA ASP A 22 -5.11 -6.62 3.10
C ASP A 22 -5.52 -5.14 2.95
N VAL A 23 -4.73 -4.36 2.21
CA VAL A 23 -5.02 -2.94 1.95
C VAL A 23 -5.78 -2.79 0.63
N SER A 24 -6.95 -2.15 0.70
CA SER A 24 -7.75 -1.79 -0.48
C SER A 24 -7.96 -0.28 -0.55
N PHE A 25 -7.83 0.32 -1.72
CA PHE A 25 -8.11 1.74 -1.93
C PHE A 25 -8.46 2.06 -3.39
N ALA A 26 -9.08 3.21 -3.58
CA ALA A 26 -9.46 3.76 -4.88
C ALA A 26 -9.07 5.24 -4.93
N LEU A 27 -8.56 5.68 -6.08
CA LEU A 27 -8.19 7.07 -6.35
C LEU A 27 -9.06 7.64 -7.48
N GLY A 28 -9.79 8.71 -7.14
CA GLY A 28 -10.54 9.52 -8.07
C GLY A 28 -9.65 10.36 -9.00
N ALA A 29 -10.22 10.83 -10.10
CA ALA A 29 -9.52 11.77 -10.98
C ALA A 29 -9.41 13.14 -10.31
N GLY A 30 -8.21 13.72 -10.27
CA GLY A 30 -7.94 15.00 -9.60
C GLY A 30 -7.85 14.89 -8.07
N GLU A 31 -7.94 13.68 -7.50
CA GLU A 31 -7.81 13.46 -6.07
C GLU A 31 -6.34 13.36 -5.67
N MET A 32 -5.97 14.03 -4.57
CA MET A 32 -4.65 13.94 -3.96
C MET A 32 -4.78 13.18 -2.64
N VAL A 33 -4.04 12.07 -2.52
CA VAL A 33 -4.01 11.24 -1.31
C VAL A 33 -2.61 11.22 -0.72
N ALA A 34 -2.55 11.34 0.61
CA ALA A 34 -1.33 11.22 1.38
C ALA A 34 -1.36 9.94 2.23
N ILE A 35 -0.23 9.21 2.25
CA ILE A 35 -0.06 8.03 3.09
C ILE A 35 0.71 8.45 4.35
N GLY A 36 0.02 8.50 5.49
CA GLY A 36 0.58 8.86 6.79
C GLY A 36 0.90 7.65 7.68
N GLY A 37 1.80 7.84 8.65
CA GLY A 37 2.07 6.83 9.69
C GLY A 37 3.52 6.85 10.19
N PRO A 38 3.86 6.09 11.25
CA PRO A 38 5.21 6.03 11.82
C PRO A 38 6.28 5.50 10.84
N ASN A 39 7.55 5.77 11.11
CA ASN A 39 8.64 5.19 10.34
C ASN A 39 8.62 3.67 10.45
N GLY A 40 8.83 2.98 9.33
CA GLY A 40 8.80 1.51 9.26
C GLY A 40 7.40 0.88 9.13
N CYS A 41 6.31 1.66 9.15
CA CYS A 41 4.94 1.10 9.06
C CYS A 41 4.53 0.60 7.65
N GLY A 42 5.46 0.52 6.70
CA GLY A 42 5.18 -0.04 5.37
C GLY A 42 4.78 0.94 4.27
N LYS A 43 4.76 2.27 4.49
CA LYS A 43 4.35 3.26 3.44
C LYS A 43 5.08 3.09 2.10
N THR A 44 6.41 3.01 2.13
CA THR A 44 7.22 2.77 0.92
C THR A 44 6.97 1.37 0.35
N THR A 45 6.70 0.38 1.19
CA THR A 45 6.31 -0.97 0.76
C THR A 45 4.98 -0.95 0.03
N LEU A 46 3.98 -0.22 0.55
CA LEU A 46 2.68 -0.05 -0.08
C LEU A 46 2.84 0.60 -1.45
N LEU A 47 3.57 1.71 -1.55
CA LEU A 47 3.83 2.39 -2.83
C LEU A 47 4.58 1.51 -3.84
N ARG A 48 5.48 0.63 -3.40
CA ARG A 48 6.17 -0.34 -4.28
C ARG A 48 5.28 -1.49 -4.75
N GLY A 49 4.26 -1.83 -3.97
CA GLY A 49 3.25 -2.83 -4.35
C GLY A 49 2.28 -2.34 -5.42
N LEU A 50 2.28 -1.04 -5.71
CA LEU A 50 1.50 -0.41 -6.78
C LEU A 50 2.38 -0.35 -8.04
N GLN A 51 2.42 -1.43 -8.80
CA GLN A 51 2.97 -1.45 -10.16
C GLN A 51 1.85 -1.54 -11.19
#